data_AF-A0A482W015-F1
#
_entry.id   AF-A0A482W015-F1
#
_cell.length_a   1.000
_cell.length_b   1.000
_cell.length_c   1.000
_cell.angle_alpha   90.00
_cell.angle_beta   90.00
_cell.angle_gamma   90.00
#
_symmetry.space_group_name_H-M   'P 1'
#
loop_
_entity.id
_entity.type
_entity.pdbx_description
1 polymer ?
#
loop_
_entity_poly.entity_id
_entity_poly.type
_entity_poly.pdbx_seq_one_letter_code
_entity_poly.pdbx_strand_id
1 'polypeptide(L)'
;VLVALSLIQSSVQERLKVIEKISNDYNISKEKITQVLEIYLAIIRIFIESTDKEFNMKLIDLGFSSDFVEDLPLSSNRTKIVDTILNSRRGEFNKLVSLKWRIDISLSNSILLKKIPTGVILCLQFKDGRRYTV
;
A
#
# COMPACT_ATOMS: atom_id res chain seq x y z
N VAL A 1 -0.48 -0.46 9.51
CA VAL A 1 0.69 -0.78 8.65
C VAL A 1 0.90 -2.27 8.48
N LEU A 2 0.91 -3.07 9.56
CA LEU A 2 0.94 -4.54 9.47
C LEU A 2 -0.20 -5.11 8.62
N VAL A 3 -1.39 -4.50 8.67
CA VAL A 3 -2.53 -4.88 7.82
C VAL A 3 -2.29 -4.59 6.32
N ALA A 4 -1.58 -3.51 5.98
CA ALA A 4 -1.30 -3.16 4.60
C ALA A 4 -0.16 -4.00 3.99
N LEU A 5 0.79 -4.45 4.82
CA LEU A 5 1.84 -5.39 4.42
C LEU A 5 1.35 -6.84 4.39
N SER A 6 0.43 -7.23 5.28
CA SER A 6 -0.21 -8.55 5.23
C SER A 6 -1.06 -8.71 3.97
N LEU A 7 -1.62 -7.64 3.41
CA LEU A 7 -2.34 -7.67 2.13
C LEU A 7 -1.42 -7.94 0.92
N ILE A 8 -0.13 -7.64 1.03
CA ILE A 8 0.88 -7.91 -0.03
C ILE A 8 1.38 -9.36 0.08
N GLN A 9 1.30 -9.97 1.26
CA GLN A 9 1.81 -11.31 1.55
C GLN A 9 0.73 -12.40 1.62
N SER A 10 -0.54 -12.04 1.80
CA SER A 10 -1.67 -12.97 1.81
C SER A 10 -2.01 -13.43 0.39
N SER A 11 -2.12 -14.74 0.22
CA SER A 11 -2.60 -15.33 -1.03
C SER A 11 -3.96 -14.72 -1.40
N VAL A 12 -4.27 -14.59 -2.69
CA VAL A 12 -5.57 -14.08 -3.17
C VAL A 12 -6.75 -14.82 -2.49
N GLN A 13 -6.54 -16.11 -2.20
CA GLN A 13 -7.45 -17.00 -1.48
C GLN A 13 -7.78 -16.50 -0.05
N GLU A 14 -6.80 -16.04 0.71
CA GLU A 14 -7.01 -15.55 2.09
C GLU A 14 -7.79 -14.24 2.12
N ARG A 15 -7.56 -13.35 1.14
CA ARG A 15 -8.31 -12.10 1.00
C ARG A 15 -9.78 -12.35 0.71
N LEU A 16 -10.07 -13.32 -0.17
CA LEU A 16 -11.44 -13.72 -0.49
C LEU A 16 -12.17 -14.31 0.73
N LYS A 17 -11.48 -15.09 1.57
CA LYS A 17 -12.05 -15.62 2.82
C LYS A 17 -12.45 -14.52 3.81
N VAL A 18 -11.68 -13.43 3.90
CA VAL A 18 -12.03 -12.29 4.77
C VAL A 18 -13.27 -11.57 4.23
N ILE A 19 -13.34 -11.32 2.92
CA ILE A 19 -14.51 -10.69 2.30
C ILE A 19 -15.76 -11.57 2.46
N GLU A 20 -15.60 -12.88 2.30
CA GLU A 20 -16.68 -13.86 2.49
C GLU A 20 -17.17 -13.91 3.93
N LYS A 21 -16.25 -13.86 4.90
CA LYS A 21 -16.60 -13.76 6.31
C LYS A 21 -17.40 -12.48 6.61
N ILE A 22 -16.93 -11.32 6.15
CA ILE A 22 -17.63 -10.04 6.36
C ILE A 22 -19.00 -10.04 5.66
N SER A 23 -19.07 -10.62 4.46
CA SER A 23 -20.33 -10.76 3.72
C SER A 23 -21.37 -11.55 4.51
N ASN A 24 -20.95 -12.66 5.11
CA ASN A 24 -21.81 -13.50 5.93
C ASN A 24 -22.16 -12.86 7.28
N ASP A 25 -21.18 -12.25 7.97
CA ASP A 25 -21.35 -11.67 9.30
C ASP A 25 -22.32 -10.47 9.29
N TYR A 26 -22.31 -9.68 8.20
CA TYR A 26 -23.10 -8.44 8.10
C TYR A 26 -24.21 -8.49 7.06
N ASN A 27 -24.39 -9.62 6.37
CA ASN A 27 -25.34 -9.80 5.27
C ASN A 27 -25.21 -8.72 4.18
N ILE A 28 -23.97 -8.37 3.83
CA ILE A 28 -23.62 -7.38 2.80
C ILE A 28 -23.05 -8.12 1.59
N SER A 29 -23.43 -7.72 0.38
CA SER A 29 -22.87 -8.33 -0.83
C SER A 29 -21.36 -8.11 -0.93
N LYS A 30 -20.65 -9.10 -1.49
CA LYS A 30 -19.19 -9.04 -1.67
C LYS A 30 -18.79 -7.83 -2.54
N GLU A 31 -19.62 -7.48 -3.51
CA GLU A 31 -19.46 -6.31 -4.38
C GLU A 31 -19.50 -5.02 -3.57
N LYS A 32 -20.48 -4.87 -2.66
CA LYS A 32 -20.64 -3.68 -1.84
C LYS A 32 -19.50 -3.55 -0.82
N ILE A 33 -19.02 -4.66 -0.26
CA ILE A 33 -17.82 -4.66 0.59
C ILE A 33 -16.60 -4.21 -0.20
N THR A 34 -16.44 -4.72 -1.43
CA THR A 34 -15.31 -4.35 -2.30
C THR A 34 -15.34 -2.85 -2.63
N GLN A 35 -16.50 -2.32 -3.01
CA GLN A 35 -16.68 -0.88 -3.27
C GLN A 35 -16.33 -0.02 -2.06
N VAL A 36 -16.75 -0.43 -0.85
CA VAL A 36 -16.39 0.28 0.38
C VAL A 36 -14.88 0.25 0.62
N LEU A 37 -14.24 -0.90 0.43
CA LEU A 37 -12.78 -1.03 0.57
C LEU A 37 -12.03 -0.16 -0.45
N GLU A 38 -12.53 -0.08 -1.69
CA GLU A 38 -11.98 0.79 -2.73
C GLU A 38 -12.05 2.27 -2.33
N ILE A 39 -13.17 2.71 -1.76
CA ILE A 39 -13.34 4.08 -1.24
C ILE A 39 -12.31 4.35 -0.14
N TYR A 40 -12.18 3.46 0.85
CA TYR A 40 -11.18 3.63 1.91
C TYR A 40 -9.74 3.64 1.38
N LEU A 41 -9.42 2.78 0.41
CA LEU A 41 -8.10 2.79 -0.23
C LEU A 41 -7.83 4.11 -0.97
N ALA A 42 -8.83 4.67 -1.65
CA ALA A 42 -8.72 5.96 -2.30
C ALA A 42 -8.47 7.08 -1.28
N ILE A 43 -9.24 7.13 -0.19
CA ILE A 43 -9.04 8.10 0.91
C ILE A 43 -7.63 7.97 1.48
N ILE A 44 -7.14 6.75 1.73
CA ILE A 44 -5.78 6.51 2.25
C ILE A 44 -4.72 6.99 1.26
N ARG A 45 -4.90 6.78 -0.06
CA ARG A 45 -3.95 7.26 -1.08
C ARG A 45 -3.89 8.79 -1.09
N ILE A 46 -5.04 9.46 -1.14
CA ILE A 46 -5.13 10.92 -1.09
C ILE A 46 -4.47 11.43 0.19
N PHE A 47 -4.73 10.77 1.33
CA PHE A 47 -4.11 11.09 2.61
C PHE A 47 -2.60 10.95 2.59
N ILE A 48 -2.00 10.03 1.83
CA ILE A 48 -0.54 9.84 1.73
C ILE A 48 0.10 10.84 0.75
N GLU A 49 -0.60 11.22 -0.31
CA GLU A 49 -0.05 12.06 -1.38
C GLU A 49 -0.25 13.57 -1.16
N SER A 50 -1.13 13.98 -0.26
CA SER A 50 -1.56 15.38 -0.10
C SER A 50 -1.15 15.96 1.25
N THR A 51 -0.95 17.28 1.35
CA THR A 51 -0.84 17.97 2.65
C THR A 51 -2.16 17.95 3.44
N ASP A 52 -2.16 18.27 4.74
CA ASP A 52 -3.40 18.29 5.55
C ASP A 52 -4.49 19.19 4.93
N LYS A 53 -4.11 20.37 4.43
CA LYS A 53 -5.05 21.30 3.79
C LYS A 53 -5.59 20.74 2.47
N GLU A 54 -4.72 20.16 1.66
CA GLU A 54 -5.10 19.56 0.36
C GLU A 54 -5.93 18.28 0.53
N PHE A 55 -5.69 17.50 1.59
CA PHE A 55 -6.42 16.28 1.89
C PHE A 55 -7.91 16.59 2.10
N ASN A 56 -8.21 17.54 2.99
CA ASN A 56 -9.60 17.92 3.28
C ASN A 56 -10.29 18.51 2.03
N MET A 57 -9.61 19.38 1.27
CA MET A 57 -10.17 19.95 0.04
C MET A 57 -10.49 18.87 -0.99
N LYS A 58 -9.57 17.93 -1.24
CA LYS A 58 -9.79 16.83 -2.19
C LYS A 58 -10.96 15.92 -1.80
N LEU A 59 -11.19 15.69 -0.51
CA LEU A 59 -12.35 14.92 -0.07
C LEU A 59 -13.66 15.67 -0.31
N ILE A 60 -13.69 16.97 -0.02
CA ILE A 60 -14.87 17.80 -0.31
C ILE A 60 -15.14 17.84 -1.82
N ASP A 61 -14.11 17.99 -2.66
CA ASP A 61 -14.24 17.99 -4.12
C ASP A 61 -14.75 16.64 -4.68
N LEU A 62 -14.46 15.53 -3.99
CA LEU A 62 -14.98 14.20 -4.32
C LEU A 62 -16.44 13.98 -3.86
N GLY A 63 -17.04 14.98 -3.21
CA GLY A 63 -18.43 14.96 -2.77
C GLY A 63 -18.66 14.40 -1.37
N PHE A 64 -17.60 14.23 -0.57
CA PHE A 64 -17.76 13.90 0.85
C PHE A 64 -18.27 15.12 1.64
N SER A 65 -19.17 14.88 2.60
CA SER A 65 -19.67 15.95 3.48
C SER A 65 -18.57 16.45 4.43
N SER A 66 -18.68 17.71 4.86
CA SER A 66 -17.80 18.28 5.90
C SER A 66 -17.78 17.41 7.15
N ASP A 67 -18.95 16.98 7.60
CA ASP A 67 -19.13 16.19 8.82
C ASP A 67 -18.36 14.87 8.73
N PHE A 68 -18.43 14.20 7.57
CA PHE A 68 -17.66 12.98 7.33
C PHE A 68 -16.15 13.25 7.37
N VAL A 69 -15.68 14.33 6.75
CA VAL A 69 -14.26 14.69 6.70
C VAL A 69 -13.72 15.02 8.09
N GLU A 70 -14.51 15.71 8.92
CA GLU A 70 -14.14 16.05 10.29
C GLU A 70 -14.07 14.79 11.19
N ASP A 71 -15.00 13.85 11.02
CA ASP A 71 -15.05 12.59 11.75
C ASP A 71 -13.95 11.59 11.36
N LEU A 72 -13.26 11.80 10.23
CA LEU A 72 -12.15 10.94 9.87
C LEU A 72 -11.01 11.08 10.88
N PRO A 73 -10.45 9.95 11.39
CA PRO A 73 -9.30 9.97 12.31
C PRO A 73 -7.98 10.41 11.64
N LEU A 74 -8.08 10.99 10.44
CA LEU A 74 -7.00 11.44 9.57
C LEU A 74 -6.97 12.97 9.43
N SER A 75 -8.04 13.68 9.82
CA SER A 75 -8.17 15.13 9.66
C SER A 75 -7.15 15.87 10.54
N SER A 76 -6.42 16.81 9.94
CA SER A 76 -5.48 17.71 10.64
C SER A 76 -4.36 17.05 11.46
N ASN A 77 -4.02 15.80 11.15
CA ASN A 77 -3.04 15.02 11.93
C ASN A 77 -2.07 14.23 11.04
N ARG A 78 -1.98 14.57 9.74
CA ARG A 78 -1.14 13.84 8.79
C ARG A 78 0.30 13.75 9.25
N THR A 79 0.92 14.86 9.62
CA THR A 79 2.34 14.88 9.99
C THR A 79 2.62 13.90 11.13
N LYS A 80 1.81 13.90 12.18
CA LYS A 80 1.96 12.98 13.32
C LYS A 80 1.73 11.53 12.93
N ILE A 81 0.72 11.25 12.10
CA ILE A 81 0.38 9.87 11.68
C ILE A 81 1.44 9.33 10.72
N VAL A 82 1.84 10.11 9.73
CA VAL A 82 2.90 9.78 8.78
C VAL A 82 4.23 9.63 9.51
N ASP A 83 4.58 10.53 10.44
CA ASP A 83 5.78 10.41 11.26
C ASP A 83 5.71 9.17 12.16
N THR A 84 4.56 8.84 12.75
CA THR A 84 4.42 7.61 13.54
C THR A 84 4.59 6.36 12.67
N ILE A 85 4.05 6.35 11.46
CA ILE A 85 4.18 5.26 10.49
C ILE A 85 5.62 5.16 9.97
N LEU A 86 6.27 6.28 9.67
CA LEU A 86 7.65 6.32 9.22
C LEU A 86 8.58 5.94 10.37
N ASN A 87 8.41 6.50 11.56
CA ASN A 87 9.24 6.23 12.74
C ASN A 87 9.10 4.79 13.23
N SER A 88 7.90 4.18 13.15
CA SER A 88 7.72 2.75 13.41
C SER A 88 8.41 1.85 12.37
N ARG A 89 8.65 2.35 11.15
CA ARG A 89 9.43 1.66 10.09
C ARG A 89 10.91 2.07 10.02
N ARG A 90 11.30 3.18 10.66
CA ARG A 90 12.67 3.72 10.66
C ARG A 90 13.66 2.77 11.30
N GLY A 91 13.23 1.87 12.19
CA GLY A 91 14.12 0.92 12.87
C GLY A 91 14.96 0.04 11.93
N GLU A 92 14.42 -0.32 10.77
CA GLU A 92 15.09 -1.21 9.80
C GLU A 92 15.62 -0.45 8.58
N PHE A 93 14.82 0.44 7.97
CA PHE A 93 15.24 1.17 6.76
C PHE A 93 16.22 2.33 7.03
N ASN A 94 16.27 2.94 8.22
CA ASN A 94 17.32 3.93 8.53
C ASN A 94 18.71 3.31 8.70
N LYS A 95 18.77 1.98 8.79
CA LYS A 95 20.02 1.23 8.73
C LYS A 95 20.41 0.96 7.28
N LEU A 96 19.59 1.19 6.27
CA LEU A 96 20.00 0.97 4.88
C LEU A 96 21.02 2.04 4.46
N VAL A 97 22.20 1.61 4.04
CA VAL A 97 23.32 2.44 3.56
C VAL A 97 23.37 2.48 2.05
N SER A 98 23.00 1.37 1.39
CA SER A 98 23.01 1.28 -0.07
C SER A 98 21.83 0.45 -0.55
N LEU A 99 21.14 1.00 -1.55
CA LEU A 99 20.18 0.29 -2.39
C LEU A 99 20.72 0.32 -3.82
N LYS A 100 21.03 -0.85 -4.36
CA LYS A 100 21.36 -1.01 -5.78
C LYS A 100 20.29 -1.88 -6.41
N TRP A 101 19.89 -1.54 -7.63
CA TRP A 101 18.92 -2.31 -8.37
C TRP A 101 19.41 -2.54 -9.79
N ARG A 102 19.01 -3.67 -10.38
CA ARG A 102 19.27 -4.03 -11.77
C ARG A 102 18.00 -4.63 -12.35
N ILE A 103 17.61 -4.16 -13.53
CA ILE A 103 16.48 -4.70 -14.28
C ILE A 103 17.03 -5.46 -15.47
N ASP A 104 16.70 -6.75 -15.54
CA ASP A 104 17.04 -7.60 -16.68
C ASP A 104 15.82 -7.74 -17.58
N ILE A 105 15.95 -7.21 -18.80
CA ILE A 105 14.91 -7.25 -19.84
C ILE A 105 15.41 -8.17 -20.95
N SER A 106 14.68 -9.25 -21.21
CA SER A 106 14.92 -10.11 -22.37
C SER A 106 13.97 -9.75 -23.50
N LEU A 107 14.51 -9.37 -24.66
CA LEU A 107 13.74 -9.12 -25.87
C LEU A 107 13.69 -10.41 -26.71
N SER A 108 12.64 -11.21 -26.53
CA SER A 108 12.40 -12.41 -27.33
C SER A 108 11.63 -12.05 -28.61
N ASN A 109 12.29 -12.13 -29.77
CA ASN A 109 11.67 -11.85 -31.09
C ASN A 109 11.15 -13.09 -31.82
N SER A 110 11.00 -14.24 -31.15
CA SER A 110 10.43 -15.43 -31.78
C SER A 110 9.29 -16.04 -30.97
N ILE A 111 8.22 -16.40 -31.66
CA ILE A 111 7.00 -17.03 -31.13
C ILE A 111 7.30 -18.42 -30.54
N LEU A 112 8.50 -18.98 -30.80
CA LEU A 112 8.90 -20.35 -30.48
C LEU A 112 9.89 -20.47 -29.31
N LEU A 113 10.36 -19.37 -28.70
CA LEU A 113 11.28 -19.43 -27.55
C LEU A 113 10.58 -18.99 -26.26
N LYS A 114 10.82 -19.77 -25.20
CA LYS A 114 10.28 -19.59 -23.85
C LYS A 114 10.56 -18.15 -23.38
N LYS A 115 9.49 -17.34 -23.22
CA LYS A 115 9.57 -15.94 -22.78
C LYS A 115 10.28 -15.89 -21.43
N ILE A 116 11.48 -15.29 -21.38
CA ILE A 116 12.19 -15.05 -20.12
C ILE A 116 11.49 -13.85 -19.46
N PRO A 117 10.97 -13.99 -18.22
CA PRO A 117 10.29 -12.89 -17.55
C PRO A 117 11.27 -11.76 -17.22
N THR A 118 10.79 -10.52 -17.28
CA THR A 118 11.53 -9.37 -16.77
C THR A 118 11.86 -9.59 -15.30
N GLY A 119 13.14 -9.59 -14.97
CA GLY A 119 13.63 -9.77 -13.61
C GLY A 119 14.08 -8.44 -13.02
N VAL A 120 13.85 -8.25 -11.73
CA VAL A 120 14.47 -7.15 -10.97
C VAL A 120 15.30 -7.79 -9.87
N ILE A 121 16.57 -7.41 -9.81
CA ILE A 121 17.48 -7.77 -8.72
C ILE A 121 17.63 -6.55 -7.82
N LEU A 122 17.36 -6.73 -6.54
CA LEU A 122 17.48 -5.72 -5.49
C LEU A 122 18.60 -6.11 -4.54
N CYS A 123 19.61 -5.25 -4.42
CA CYS A 123 20.71 -5.41 -3.47
C CYS A 123 20.59 -4.35 -2.36
N LEU A 124 20.40 -4.82 -1.14
CA LEU A 124 20.26 -4.01 0.07
C LEU A 124 21.52 -4.17 0.92
N GLN A 125 22.11 -3.07 1.37
CA GLN A 125 23.21 -3.06 2.34
C GLN A 125 22.85 -2.21 3.55
N PHE A 126 22.98 -2.78 4.74
CA PHE A 126 22.66 -2.13 6.00
C PHE A 126 23.92 -1.69 6.79
N LYS A 127 23.75 -0.77 7.74
CA LYS A 127 24.79 -0.14 8.59
C LYS A 127 25.47 -1.14 9.51
N ASP A 128 24.75 -2.21 9.86
CA ASP A 128 25.28 -3.33 10.64
C ASP A 128 26.07 -4.34 9.79
N GLY A 129 26.29 -4.05 8.50
CA GLY A 129 27.06 -4.88 7.58
C GLY A 129 26.23 -5.96 6.86
N ARG A 130 24.95 -6.15 7.21
CA ARG A 130 24.09 -7.13 6.53
C ARG A 130 23.86 -6.75 5.08
N ARG A 131 23.89 -7.75 4.19
CA ARG A 131 23.63 -7.62 2.76
C ARG A 131 22.58 -8.63 2.32
N TYR A 132 21.61 -8.17 1.55
CA TYR A 132 20.55 -9.01 0.97
C TYR A 132 20.48 -8.77 -0.52
N THR A 133 20.38 -9.85 -1.30
CA THR A 133 20.08 -9.80 -2.74
C THR A 133 18.77 -10.56 -2.95
N VAL A 134 17.78 -9.87 -3.50
CA VAL A 134 16.44 -10.41 -3.82
C VAL A 134 16.22 -10.33 -5.32
#